data_AF-A0A6S6ZG74-F1
#
_entry.id   AF-A0A6S6ZG74-F1
#
_cell.length_a   1.000
_cell.length_b   1.000
_cell.length_c   1.000
_cell.angle_alpha   90.00
_cell.angle_beta   90.00
_cell.angle_gamma   90.00
#
_symmetry.space_group_name_H-M   'P 1'
#
loop_
_entity.id
_entity.type
_entity.pdbx_description
1 polymer ?
#
loop_
_entity_poly.entity_id
_entity_poly.type
_entity_poly.pdbx_seq_one_letter_code
_entity_poly.pdbx_strand_id
1 'polypeptide(L)'
;MPAESTVRWWVIEDRNGLSARYTQARDIGLDVMADQCIQIADDGQNDSYTDDEGRKRTDFDVIARSKLRFDARRWYLSKLAPKRYGERIAQEITNPDGSLKAMSDSQVAGRLAALIAVAQARQAQEASDEPGADLV
;
A
#
# COMPACT_ATOMS: atom_id res chain seq x y z
N MET A 1 -7.71 5.40 37.98
CA MET A 1 -6.92 6.13 36.95
C MET A 1 -7.73 7.33 36.47
N PRO A 2 -7.11 8.45 36.06
CA PRO A 2 -7.82 9.57 35.43
C PRO A 2 -8.49 9.14 34.12
N ALA A 3 -9.49 9.91 33.67
CA ALA A 3 -10.15 9.67 32.39
C ALA A 3 -9.20 9.90 31.20
N GLU A 4 -9.43 9.20 30.09
CA GLU A 4 -8.60 9.32 28.89
C GLU A 4 -8.55 10.76 28.36
N SER A 5 -9.69 11.44 28.34
CA SER A 5 -9.80 12.84 27.94
C SER A 5 -8.93 13.76 28.79
N THR A 6 -8.87 13.51 30.10
CA THR A 6 -8.03 14.27 31.03
C THR A 6 -6.54 14.07 30.73
N VAL A 7 -6.11 12.84 30.44
CA VAL A 7 -4.70 12.55 30.11
C VAL A 7 -4.32 13.20 28.78
N ARG A 8 -5.18 13.10 27.76
CA ARG A 8 -4.95 13.77 26.47
C ARG A 8 -4.87 15.29 26.62
N TRP A 9 -5.71 15.87 27.47
CA TRP A 9 -5.65 17.29 27.77
C TRP A 9 -4.31 17.68 28.44
N TRP A 10 -3.79 16.89 29.39
CA TRP A 10 -2.47 17.15 29.98
C TRP A 10 -1.31 17.06 28.98
N VAL A 11 -1.44 16.21 27.95
CA VAL A 11 -0.46 16.12 26.85
C VAL A 11 -0.51 17.37 25.98
N ILE A 12 -1.71 17.86 25.66
CA ILE A 12 -1.91 19.08 24.84
C ILE A 12 -1.35 20.32 25.55
N GLU A 13 -1.63 20.47 26.85
CA GLU A 13 -1.12 21.58 27.68
C GLU A 13 0.36 21.40 28.08
N ASP A 14 1.03 20.36 27.58
CA ASP A 14 2.38 19.94 27.95
C ASP A 14 2.66 20.00 29.47
N ARG A 15 1.69 19.54 30.26
CA ARG A 15 1.76 19.66 31.72
C ARG A 15 2.97 18.89 32.24
N ASN A 16 3.93 19.62 32.83
CA ASN A 16 5.19 19.06 33.34
C ASN A 16 6.04 18.35 32.26
N GLY A 17 5.99 18.79 31.00
CA GLY A 17 6.75 18.15 29.91
C GLY A 17 6.20 16.77 29.54
N LEU A 18 4.90 16.54 29.75
CA LEU A 18 4.26 15.24 29.48
C LEU A 18 4.18 14.93 27.99
N SER A 19 4.16 15.95 27.12
CA SER A 19 3.98 15.75 25.68
C SER A 19 5.08 14.86 25.06
N ALA A 20 6.33 15.16 25.36
CA ALA A 20 7.48 14.39 24.86
C ALA A 20 7.47 12.94 25.38
N ARG A 21 7.24 12.75 26.69
CA ARG A 21 7.18 11.41 27.30
C ARG A 21 6.01 10.59 26.76
N TYR A 22 4.87 11.24 26.53
CA TYR A 22 3.70 10.59 25.95
C TYR A 22 3.97 10.14 24.52
N THR A 23 4.62 10.98 23.71
CA THR A 23 5.01 10.62 22.33
C THR A 23 5.93 9.39 22.33
N GLN A 24 6.96 9.37 23.17
CA GLN A 24 7.84 8.21 23.30
C GLN A 24 7.08 6.96 23.77
N ALA A 25 6.16 7.10 24.73
CA ALA A 25 5.33 5.98 25.18
C ALA A 25 4.41 5.45 24.08
N ARG A 26 3.90 6.33 23.19
CA ARG A 26 3.12 5.92 22.02
C ARG A 26 3.98 5.14 21.03
N ASP A 27 5.22 5.57 20.77
CA ASP A 27 6.14 4.84 19.90
C ASP A 27 6.47 3.45 20.46
N ILE A 28 6.78 3.35 21.75
CA ILE A 28 6.99 2.04 22.42
C ILE A 28 5.72 1.19 22.33
N GLY A 29 4.53 1.80 22.48
CA GLY A 29 3.26 1.10 22.35
C GLY A 29 3.02 0.51 20.95
N LEU A 30 3.53 1.16 19.89
CA LEU A 30 3.50 0.60 18.54
C LEU A 30 4.45 -0.60 18.42
N ASP A 31 5.61 -0.55 19.07
CA ASP A 31 6.58 -1.65 19.04
C ASP A 31 6.04 -2.89 19.74
N VAL A 32 5.43 -2.70 20.91
CA VAL A 32 4.72 -3.78 21.62
C VAL A 32 3.60 -4.37 20.76
N MET A 33 2.87 -3.54 20.01
CA MET A 33 1.83 -4.03 19.11
C MET A 33 2.42 -4.85 17.96
N ALA A 34 3.61 -4.49 17.46
CA ALA A 34 4.31 -5.26 16.45
C ALA A 34 4.74 -6.64 16.97
N ASP A 35 5.27 -6.71 18.20
CA ASP A 35 5.62 -7.97 18.85
C ASP A 35 4.38 -8.85 19.06
N GLN A 36 3.26 -8.25 19.47
CA GLN A 36 1.98 -8.96 19.62
C GLN A 36 1.47 -9.54 18.30
N CYS A 37 1.76 -8.94 17.14
CA CYS A 37 1.38 -9.52 15.87
C CYS A 37 2.03 -10.89 15.66
N ILE A 38 3.30 -11.04 16.04
CA ILE A 38 4.02 -12.33 15.96
C ILE A 38 3.40 -13.31 16.96
N GLN A 39 3.17 -12.87 18.20
CA GLN A 39 2.54 -13.72 19.22
C GLN A 39 1.17 -14.25 18.77
N ILE A 40 0.35 -13.41 18.13
CA ILE A 40 -0.97 -13.82 17.63
C ILE A 40 -0.85 -14.80 16.45
N ALA A 41 0.17 -14.64 15.61
CA ALA A 41 0.40 -15.55 14.50
C ALA A 41 0.88 -16.94 14.98
N ASP A 42 1.67 -16.98 16.06
CA ASP A 42 2.22 -18.21 16.64
C ASP A 42 1.25 -18.90 17.62
N ASP A 43 0.26 -18.18 18.14
CA ASP A 43 -0.72 -18.71 19.11
C ASP A 43 -1.80 -19.56 18.44
N GLY A 44 -1.65 -20.89 18.53
CA GLY A 44 -2.65 -21.88 18.10
C GLY A 44 -3.55 -22.39 19.24
N GLN A 45 -3.57 -21.72 20.39
CA GLN A 45 -4.46 -22.11 21.49
C GLN A 45 -5.92 -21.99 21.07
N ASN A 46 -6.72 -23.02 21.36
CA ASN A 46 -8.15 -23.10 21.03
C ASN A 46 -8.49 -23.22 19.53
N ASP A 47 -7.52 -23.42 18.65
CA ASP A 47 -7.78 -23.71 17.22
C ASP A 47 -8.50 -25.05 17.00
N SER A 48 -8.60 -25.87 18.06
CA SER A 48 -9.30 -27.13 18.01
C SER A 48 -10.05 -27.40 19.30
N TYR A 49 -11.21 -28.04 19.16
CA TYR A 49 -12.03 -28.52 20.27
C TYR A 49 -12.37 -29.99 20.05
N THR A 50 -12.73 -30.67 21.13
CA THR A 50 -13.25 -32.04 21.07
C THR A 50 -14.77 -31.95 21.08
N ASP A 51 -15.39 -32.53 20.05
CA ASP A 51 -16.84 -32.63 19.92
C ASP A 51 -17.40 -33.72 20.86
N ASP A 52 -18.72 -33.77 21.03
CA ASP A 52 -19.41 -34.72 21.93
C ASP A 52 -19.12 -36.19 21.59
N GLU A 53 -18.72 -36.47 20.33
CA GLU A 53 -18.32 -37.77 19.83
C GLU A 53 -16.83 -38.11 20.05
N GLY A 54 -16.10 -37.28 20.80
CA GLY A 54 -14.67 -37.46 21.09
C GLY A 54 -13.75 -37.16 19.90
N ARG A 55 -14.27 -36.58 18.82
CA ARG A 55 -13.50 -36.24 17.61
C ARG A 55 -12.92 -34.83 17.74
N LYS A 56 -11.63 -34.68 17.42
CA LYS A 56 -10.97 -33.37 17.36
C LYS A 56 -11.43 -32.62 16.10
N ARG A 57 -12.06 -31.46 16.28
CA ARG A 57 -12.50 -30.55 15.22
C ARG A 57 -11.72 -29.25 15.30
N THR A 58 -11.59 -28.57 14.16
CA THR A 58 -10.96 -27.25 14.07
C THR A 58 -12.00 -26.16 14.33
N ASP A 59 -11.66 -25.19 15.17
CA ASP A 59 -12.48 -24.00 15.41
C ASP A 59 -12.11 -22.89 14.42
N PHE A 60 -12.91 -22.76 13.37
CA PHE A 60 -12.69 -21.74 12.34
C PHE A 60 -12.96 -20.30 12.83
N ASP A 61 -13.79 -20.11 13.87
CA ASP A 61 -14.07 -18.77 14.43
C ASP A 61 -12.84 -18.24 15.16
N VAL A 62 -12.16 -19.08 15.96
CA VAL A 62 -10.91 -18.73 16.64
C VAL A 62 -9.84 -18.33 15.62
N ILE A 63 -9.63 -19.16 14.59
CA ILE A 63 -8.63 -18.90 13.55
C ILE A 63 -8.97 -17.59 12.79
N ALA A 64 -10.22 -17.40 12.40
CA ALA A 64 -10.65 -16.19 11.69
C ALA A 64 -10.47 -14.92 12.56
N ARG A 65 -10.76 -15.02 13.86
CA ARG A 65 -10.56 -13.92 14.82
C ARG A 65 -9.08 -13.61 15.02
N SER A 66 -8.21 -14.61 15.13
CA SER A 66 -6.76 -14.42 15.23
C SER A 66 -6.20 -13.75 13.99
N LYS A 67 -6.62 -14.18 12.80
CA LYS A 67 -6.28 -13.51 11.54
C LYS A 67 -6.73 -12.05 11.50
N LEU A 68 -8.00 -11.77 11.86
CA LEU A 68 -8.52 -10.40 11.89
C LEU A 68 -7.75 -9.51 12.88
N ARG A 69 -7.38 -10.05 14.04
CA ARG A 69 -6.58 -9.37 15.07
C ARG A 69 -5.18 -9.03 14.57
N PHE A 70 -4.55 -9.92 13.82
CA PHE A 70 -3.27 -9.68 13.17
C PHE A 70 -3.39 -8.60 12.09
N ASP A 71 -4.36 -8.74 11.18
CA ASP A 71 -4.55 -7.82 10.05
C ASP A 71 -4.88 -6.40 10.51
N ALA A 72 -5.76 -6.25 11.51
CA ALA A 72 -6.11 -4.94 12.06
C ALA A 72 -4.91 -4.23 12.69
N ARG A 73 -4.08 -4.96 13.46
CA ARG A 73 -2.86 -4.40 14.06
C ARG A 73 -1.82 -4.04 13.00
N ARG A 74 -1.56 -4.93 12.04
CA ARG A 74 -0.64 -4.68 10.92
C ARG A 74 -1.07 -3.43 10.12
N TRP A 75 -2.36 -3.32 9.81
CA TRP A 75 -2.90 -2.15 9.12
C TRP A 75 -2.71 -0.87 9.93
N TYR A 76 -3.02 -0.90 11.22
CA TYR A 76 -2.86 0.25 12.09
C TYR A 76 -1.38 0.70 12.19
N LEU A 77 -0.44 -0.25 12.33
CA LEU A 77 1.00 0.00 12.36
C LEU A 77 1.50 0.63 11.05
N SER A 78 1.03 0.12 9.91
CA SER A 78 1.33 0.65 8.57
C SER A 78 0.91 2.13 8.43
N LYS A 79 -0.21 2.53 9.05
CA LYS A 79 -0.70 3.92 9.00
C LYS A 79 -0.02 4.86 9.98
N LEU A 80 0.24 4.42 11.22
CA LEU A 80 0.82 5.29 12.24
C LEU A 80 2.35 5.41 12.18
N ALA A 81 3.04 4.35 11.77
CA ALA A 81 4.50 4.33 11.67
C ALA A 81 4.96 3.80 10.30
N PRO A 82 4.58 4.46 9.19
CA PRO A 82 4.88 4.00 7.83
C PRO A 82 6.38 3.89 7.54
N LYS A 83 7.21 4.68 8.22
CA LYS A 83 8.68 4.61 8.06
C LYS A 83 9.26 3.28 8.57
N ARG A 84 8.66 2.69 9.60
CA ARG A 84 9.14 1.46 10.25
C ARG A 84 8.40 0.22 9.76
N TYR A 85 7.07 0.31 9.66
CA TYR A 85 6.18 -0.83 9.40
C TYR A 85 5.37 -0.69 8.10
N GLY A 86 5.61 0.37 7.33
CA GLY A 86 5.00 0.54 6.02
C GLY A 86 5.61 -0.43 5.00
N GLU A 87 4.80 -0.81 4.02
CA GLU A 87 5.27 -1.62 2.90
C GLU A 87 6.21 -0.79 2.02
N ARG A 88 7.42 -1.30 1.81
CA ARG A 88 8.41 -0.69 0.92
C ARG A 88 8.23 -1.27 -0.47
N ILE A 89 7.71 -0.46 -1.39
CA ILE A 89 7.61 -0.82 -2.80
C ILE A 89 8.84 -0.26 -3.50
N ALA A 90 9.72 -1.14 -3.98
CA ALA A 90 10.78 -0.78 -4.91
C ALA A 90 10.24 -0.96 -6.32
N GLN A 91 10.02 0.14 -7.04
CA GLN A 91 9.58 0.09 -8.42
C GLN A 91 10.78 0.33 -9.34
N GLU A 92 11.10 -0.65 -10.16
CA GLU A 92 12.06 -0.50 -11.24
C GLU A 92 11.33 0.12 -12.44
N ILE A 93 11.52 1.43 -12.62
CA ILE A 93 11.00 2.14 -13.79
C ILE A 93 12.14 2.21 -14.79
N THR A 94 12.12 1.33 -15.80
CA THR A 94 13.06 1.36 -16.91
C THR A 94 12.38 1.84 -18.19
N ASN A 95 13.13 2.52 -19.03
CA ASN A 95 12.76 2.71 -20.43
C ASN A 95 12.88 1.39 -21.21
N PRO A 96 12.29 1.28 -22.41
CA PRO A 96 12.40 0.09 -23.27
C PRO A 96 13.84 -0.30 -23.64
N ASP A 97 14.78 0.63 -23.53
CA ASP A 97 16.21 0.44 -23.80
C ASP A 97 17.03 0.05 -22.55
N GLY A 98 16.38 -0.20 -21.40
CA GLY A 98 17.06 -0.55 -20.15
C GLY A 98 17.69 0.65 -19.43
N SER A 99 17.53 1.87 -19.95
CA SER A 99 18.14 3.07 -19.38
C SER A 99 17.22 3.79 -18.40
N LEU A 100 17.82 4.44 -17.39
CA LEU A 100 17.14 5.37 -16.47
C LEU A 100 17.22 6.83 -16.94
N LYS A 101 17.80 7.08 -18.13
CA LYS A 101 17.96 8.44 -18.64
C LYS A 101 16.65 8.93 -19.23
N ALA A 102 16.26 10.15 -18.90
CA ALA A 102 15.23 10.83 -19.67
C ALA A 102 15.67 10.86 -21.14
N MET A 103 14.73 10.64 -22.06
CA MET A 103 15.00 10.78 -23.49
C MET A 103 15.55 12.19 -23.74
N SER A 104 16.64 12.29 -24.51
CA SER A 104 17.18 13.61 -24.85
C SER A 104 16.20 14.36 -25.74
N ASP A 105 16.23 15.70 -25.68
CA ASP A 105 15.36 16.55 -26.51
C ASP A 105 15.45 16.21 -28.01
N SER A 106 16.63 15.79 -28.47
CA SER A 106 16.84 15.31 -29.85
C SER A 106 16.07 14.01 -30.18
N GLN A 107 16.01 13.06 -29.23
CA GLN A 107 15.26 11.81 -29.40
C GLN A 107 13.75 12.06 -29.36
N VAL A 108 13.31 13.00 -28.53
CA VAL A 108 11.91 13.44 -28.47
C VAL A 108 11.49 14.10 -29.79
N ALA A 109 12.30 15.04 -30.30
CA ALA A 109 12.05 15.70 -31.58
C ALA A 109 12.00 14.71 -32.75
N GLY A 110 12.91 13.73 -32.78
CA GLY A 110 12.92 12.67 -33.80
C GLY A 110 11.65 11.81 -33.79
N ARG A 111 11.16 11.40 -32.61
CA ARG A 111 9.89 10.66 -32.50
C ARG A 111 8.69 11.52 -32.91
N LEU A 112 8.66 12.79 -32.52
CA LEU A 112 7.59 13.71 -32.89
C LEU A 112 7.51 13.89 -34.41
N ALA A 113 8.66 14.09 -35.07
CA ALA A 113 8.74 14.20 -36.52
C ALA A 113 8.29 12.92 -37.22
N ALA A 114 8.71 11.74 -36.73
CA ALA A 114 8.27 10.46 -37.28
C ALA A 114 6.74 10.28 -37.16
N LEU A 115 6.15 10.71 -36.04
CA LEU A 115 4.71 10.60 -35.80
C LEU A 115 3.90 11.55 -36.71
N ILE A 116 4.40 12.77 -36.92
CA ILE A 116 3.85 13.72 -37.90
C ILE A 116 3.93 13.14 -39.32
N ALA A 117 5.06 12.53 -39.69
CA ALA A 117 5.25 11.93 -41.00
C ALA A 117 4.27 10.75 -41.24
N VAL A 118 4.05 9.89 -40.23
CA VAL A 118 3.05 8.82 -40.32
C VAL A 118 1.64 9.38 -40.45
N ALA A 119 1.31 10.46 -39.74
CA ALA A 119 0.00 11.11 -39.86
C ALA A 119 -0.21 11.71 -41.26
N GLN A 120 0.81 12.39 -41.80
CA GLN A 120 0.78 12.93 -43.17
C GLN A 120 0.67 11.83 -44.22
N ALA A 121 1.38 10.71 -44.05
CA ALA A 121 1.29 9.56 -44.96
C ALA A 121 -0.11 8.92 -44.95
N ARG A 122 -0.76 8.80 -43.78
CA ARG A 122 -2.17 8.36 -43.69
C ARG A 122 -3.12 9.33 -44.38
N GLN A 123 -2.94 10.63 -44.16
CA GLN A 123 -3.79 11.65 -44.77
C GLN A 123 -3.66 11.66 -46.31
N ALA A 124 -2.45 11.42 -46.82
CA ALA A 124 -2.21 11.28 -48.26
C ALA A 124 -2.80 9.97 -48.83
N GLN A 125 -2.80 8.89 -48.05
CA GLN A 125 -3.43 7.62 -48.41
C GLN A 125 -4.96 7.75 -48.45
N GLU A 126 -5.57 8.36 -47.44
CA GLU A 126 -7.01 8.66 -47.41
C GLU A 126 -7.42 9.59 -48.55
N ALA A 127 -6.60 10.57 -48.91
CA ALA A 127 -6.83 11.44 -50.08
C ALA A 127 -6.68 10.71 -51.42
N SER A 128 -5.94 9.60 -51.46
CA SER A 128 -5.80 8.75 -52.66
C SER A 128 -6.84 7.64 -52.77
N ASP A 129 -7.47 7.27 -51.65
CA ASP A 129 -8.53 6.25 -51.55
C ASP A 129 -9.95 6.84 -51.70
N GLU A 130 -10.12 8.17 -51.79
CA GLU A 130 -11.39 8.74 -52.27
C GLU A 130 -11.55 8.38 -53.77
N PRO A 131 -12.48 7.47 -54.12
CA PRO A 131 -12.75 7.21 -55.51
C PRO A 131 -13.43 8.45 -56.07
N GLY A 132 -12.89 8.98 -57.16
CA GLY A 132 -13.52 10.07 -57.91
C GLY A 132 -15.01 9.77 -58.03
N ALA A 133 -15.82 10.66 -57.45
CA ALA A 133 -17.25 10.66 -57.63
C ALA A 133 -17.55 10.44 -59.11
N ASP A 134 -18.29 9.36 -59.37
CA ASP A 134 -18.80 8.98 -60.68
C ASP A 134 -19.27 10.22 -61.45
N LEU A 135 -18.51 10.59 -62.48
CA LEU A 135 -18.98 11.47 -63.54
C LEU A 135 -19.71 10.60 -64.57
N VAL A 136 -20.99 10.30 -64.31
CA VAL A 136 -22.08 10.21 -65.32
C VAL A 136 -23.39 10.65 -64.69
#